data_AF-A0A3N5IH85-F1
#
_entry.id   AF-A0A3N5IH85-F1
#
_cell.length_a   1.000
_cell.length_b   1.000
_cell.length_c   1.000
_cell.angle_alpha   90.00
_cell.angle_beta   90.00
_cell.angle_gamma   90.00
#
_symmetry.space_group_name_H-M   'P 1'
#
loop_
_entity.id
_entity.type
_entity.pdbx_description
1 polymer ?
#
loop_
_entity_poly.entity_id
_entity_poly.type
_entity_poly.pdbx_seq_one_letter_code
_entity_poly.pdbx_strand_id
1 'polypeptide(L)'
;MKFEQANEMLSHLKPWQKKVYDICSSEKPDQRTIHVVLDKQGNTGKTALQHMFNALCEKEVLNLTFTTEKDMLYEAAKKKTFKLVQINVEREKNRFKMGPVEKIKDGEFASMKYQGRMVRNTTPHVFIYTNNEPNWNDLTEDRWKIIHLDSGYQDGFDIFDLKAWRKRKSFLKL
;
A
#
# COMPACT_ATOMS: atom_id res chain seq x y z
N MET A 1 -7.41 24.00 -2.05
CA MET A 1 -8.29 22.94 -2.56
C MET A 1 -9.51 22.89 -1.66
N LYS A 2 -10.68 23.12 -2.23
CA LYS A 2 -11.90 23.53 -1.50
C LYS A 2 -12.46 22.33 -0.73
N PHE A 3 -12.81 22.51 0.54
CA PHE A 3 -13.40 21.46 1.39
C PHE A 3 -14.56 20.72 0.71
N GLU A 4 -15.35 21.43 -0.11
CA GLU A 4 -16.43 20.88 -0.93
C GLU A 4 -15.95 19.81 -1.92
N GLN A 5 -14.86 20.06 -2.65
CA GLN A 5 -14.29 19.11 -3.60
C GLN A 5 -13.78 17.86 -2.90
N ALA A 6 -13.21 17.99 -1.70
CA ALA A 6 -12.79 16.84 -0.90
C ALA A 6 -14.00 16.00 -0.46
N ASN A 7 -15.06 16.64 0.05
CA ASN A 7 -16.27 15.94 0.47
C ASN A 7 -16.98 15.22 -0.70
N GLU A 8 -16.99 15.84 -1.89
CA GLU A 8 -17.50 15.22 -3.11
C GLU A 8 -16.67 13.99 -3.53
N MET A 9 -15.33 14.06 -3.50
CA MET A 9 -14.49 12.89 -3.79
C MET A 9 -14.74 11.74 -2.80
N LEU A 10 -15.00 12.06 -1.53
CA LEU A 10 -15.22 11.07 -0.48
C LEU A 10 -16.60 10.40 -0.55
N SER A 11 -17.63 11.09 -1.02
CA SER A 11 -18.99 10.54 -1.13
C SER A 11 -19.12 9.46 -2.22
N HIS A 12 -18.19 9.44 -3.19
CA HIS A 12 -18.16 8.49 -4.29
C HIS A 12 -17.18 7.33 -4.10
N LEU A 13 -16.59 7.18 -2.90
CA LEU A 13 -15.69 6.06 -2.61
C LEU A 13 -16.44 4.73 -2.61
N LYS A 14 -15.90 3.76 -3.33
CA LYS A 14 -16.32 2.36 -3.22
C LYS A 14 -16.09 1.85 -1.80
N PRO A 15 -16.88 0.88 -1.31
CA PRO A 15 -16.70 0.26 0.01
C PRO A 15 -15.25 -0.02 0.42
N TRP A 16 -14.46 -0.66 -0.44
CA TRP A 16 -13.06 -1.00 -0.14
C TRP A 16 -12.17 0.26 -0.08
N GLN A 17 -12.43 1.24 -0.94
CA GLN A 17 -11.69 2.51 -0.97
C GLN A 17 -11.98 3.33 0.30
N LYS A 18 -13.25 3.37 0.71
CA LYS A 18 -13.68 3.98 1.96
C LYS A 18 -12.99 3.32 3.15
N LYS A 19 -12.88 1.99 3.17
CA LYS A 19 -12.14 1.29 4.22
C LYS A 19 -10.65 1.66 4.27
N VAL A 20 -9.98 1.77 3.12
CA VAL A 20 -8.58 2.24 3.07
C VAL A 20 -8.47 3.69 3.57
N TYR A 21 -9.38 4.57 3.14
CA TYR A 21 -9.46 5.94 3.65
C TYR A 21 -9.62 5.97 5.17
N ASP A 22 -10.54 5.18 5.72
CA ASP A 22 -10.79 5.13 7.16
C ASP A 22 -9.55 4.67 7.94
N ILE A 23 -8.82 3.66 7.45
CA ILE A 23 -7.54 3.22 8.04
C ILE A 23 -6.54 4.38 8.08
N CYS A 24 -6.38 5.10 6.96
CA CYS A 24 -5.45 6.21 6.87
C CYS A 24 -5.85 7.42 7.74
N SER A 25 -7.15 7.69 7.88
CA SER A 25 -7.67 8.91 8.51
C SER A 25 -7.97 8.78 10.00
N SER A 26 -8.29 7.58 10.48
CA SER A 26 -8.76 7.38 11.87
C SER A 26 -7.78 6.62 12.76
N GLU A 27 -6.86 5.84 12.19
CA GLU A 27 -5.94 4.98 12.95
C GLU A 27 -4.49 5.49 12.86
N LYS A 28 -3.77 5.47 13.99
CA LYS A 28 -2.31 5.59 13.97
C LYS A 28 -1.74 4.38 13.23
N PRO A 29 -0.73 4.55 12.35
CA PRO A 29 -0.12 3.41 11.70
C PRO A 29 0.43 2.43 12.73
N ASP A 30 -0.04 1.18 12.63
CA ASP A 30 0.58 0.06 13.34
C ASP A 30 2.06 -0.03 12.95
N GLN A 31 2.92 -0.44 13.88
CA GLN A 31 4.38 -0.41 13.67
C GLN A 31 4.84 -1.37 12.57
N ARG A 32 4.12 -2.46 12.31
CA ARG A 32 4.60 -3.58 11.50
C ARG A 32 3.73 -3.89 10.30
N THR A 33 2.46 -3.48 10.34
CA THR A 33 1.45 -3.79 9.33
C THR A 33 1.76 -3.13 7.98
N ILE A 34 1.74 -3.96 6.94
CA ILE A 34 1.77 -3.65 5.53
C ILE A 34 0.44 -4.12 4.93
N HIS A 35 -0.31 -3.19 4.36
CA HIS A 35 -1.55 -3.49 3.68
C HIS A 35 -1.28 -3.87 2.22
N VAL A 36 -1.84 -4.99 1.77
CA VAL A 36 -1.78 -5.44 0.38
C VAL A 36 -3.17 -5.40 -0.20
N VAL A 37 -3.42 -4.45 -1.11
CA VAL A 37 -4.64 -4.39 -1.92
C VAL A 37 -4.44 -5.31 -3.13
N LEU A 38 -4.97 -6.53 -3.00
CA LEU A 38 -4.86 -7.59 -3.98
C LEU A 38 -6.11 -7.63 -4.86
N ASP A 39 -5.93 -7.33 -6.14
CA ASP A 39 -7.00 -7.29 -7.13
C ASP A 39 -6.58 -8.05 -8.37
N LYS A 40 -6.94 -9.32 -8.48
CA LYS A 40 -6.48 -10.20 -9.57
C LYS A 40 -7.02 -9.76 -10.94
N GLN A 41 -8.24 -9.23 -10.99
CA GLN A 41 -8.87 -8.84 -12.26
C GLN A 41 -8.44 -7.46 -12.74
N GLY A 42 -8.32 -6.49 -11.85
CA GLY A 42 -8.10 -5.09 -12.18
C GLY A 42 -9.41 -4.31 -12.32
N ASN A 43 -9.28 -3.03 -12.70
CA ASN A 43 -10.39 -2.11 -12.92
C ASN A 43 -11.32 -1.87 -11.70
N THR A 44 -10.80 -2.04 -10.49
CA THR A 44 -11.56 -1.85 -9.24
C THR A 44 -11.47 -0.43 -8.65
N GLY A 45 -10.67 0.45 -9.27
CA GLY A 45 -10.46 1.83 -8.81
C GLY A 45 -9.20 2.04 -7.94
N LYS A 46 -8.23 1.11 -7.96
CA LYS A 46 -6.94 1.25 -7.24
C LYS A 46 -6.21 2.55 -7.55
N THR A 47 -6.12 2.90 -8.83
CA THR A 47 -5.47 4.12 -9.30
C THR A 47 -6.26 5.37 -8.91
N ALA A 48 -7.60 5.31 -8.99
CA ALA A 48 -8.46 6.43 -8.60
C ALA A 48 -8.30 6.79 -7.11
N LEU A 49 -8.21 5.79 -6.23
CA LEU A 49 -7.95 6.01 -4.81
C LEU A 49 -6.59 6.68 -4.56
N GLN A 50 -5.54 6.22 -5.26
CA GLN A 50 -4.20 6.81 -5.12
C GLN A 50 -4.19 8.29 -5.56
N HIS A 51 -4.85 8.61 -6.67
CA HIS A 51 -5.00 9.99 -7.13
C HIS A 51 -5.77 10.85 -6.13
N MET A 52 -6.82 10.31 -5.50
CA MET A 52 -7.53 11.02 -4.44
C MET A 52 -6.61 11.38 -3.28
N PHE A 53 -5.83 10.43 -2.73
CA PHE A 53 -4.88 10.75 -1.66
C PHE A 53 -3.83 11.77 -2.09
N ASN A 54 -3.36 11.70 -3.34
CA ASN A 54 -2.40 12.66 -3.88
C ASN A 54 -2.98 14.07 -3.99
N ALA A 55 -4.24 14.18 -4.41
CA ALA A 55 -4.94 15.46 -4.42
C ALA A 55 -5.12 15.99 -2.99
N LEU A 56 -5.65 15.16 -2.08
CA LEU A 56 -6.03 15.55 -0.72
C LEU A 56 -4.84 15.86 0.20
N CYS A 57 -3.76 15.09 0.10
CA CYS A 57 -2.70 15.02 1.11
C CYS A 57 -1.29 14.98 0.49
N GLU A 58 -1.05 15.61 -0.66
CA GLU A 58 0.20 15.53 -1.44
C GLU A 58 1.49 15.59 -0.60
N LYS A 59 1.57 16.50 0.37
CA LYS A 59 2.75 16.69 1.23
C LYS A 59 3.05 15.51 2.14
N GLU A 60 2.05 14.70 2.46
CA GLU A 60 2.14 13.58 3.41
C GLU A 60 2.20 12.21 2.71
N VAL A 61 1.96 12.16 1.40
CA VAL A 61 1.90 10.92 0.62
C VAL A 61 3.19 10.69 -0.16
N LEU A 62 3.79 9.52 -0.02
CA LEU A 62 4.89 9.03 -0.85
C LEU A 62 4.36 8.01 -1.85
N ASN A 63 4.48 8.30 -3.15
CA ASN A 63 4.14 7.35 -4.21
C ASN A 63 5.40 6.67 -4.71
N LEU A 64 5.38 5.36 -4.81
CA LEU A 64 6.47 4.56 -5.35
C LEU A 64 5.92 3.58 -6.39
N THR A 65 6.64 3.45 -7.50
CA THR A 65 6.51 2.27 -8.36
C THR A 65 7.45 1.20 -7.83
N PHE A 66 6.97 -0.05 -7.75
CA PHE A 66 7.81 -1.13 -7.29
C PHE A 66 8.96 -1.40 -8.27
N THR A 67 10.20 -1.25 -7.81
CA THR A 67 11.41 -1.43 -8.62
C THR A 67 12.55 -2.02 -7.77
N THR A 68 13.81 -1.70 -8.07
CA THR A 68 14.95 -2.10 -7.26
C THR A 68 14.92 -1.44 -5.89
N GLU A 69 15.51 -2.09 -4.88
CA GLU A 69 15.63 -1.51 -3.54
C GLU A 69 16.33 -0.15 -3.58
N LYS A 70 17.42 -0.04 -4.34
CA LYS A 70 18.20 1.21 -4.44
C LYS A 70 17.36 2.37 -4.97
N ASP A 71 16.54 2.13 -5.98
CA ASP A 71 15.69 3.18 -6.57
C ASP A 71 14.53 3.54 -5.65
N MET A 72 13.87 2.55 -5.04
CA MET A 72 12.77 2.81 -4.10
C MET A 72 13.23 3.61 -2.88
N LEU A 73 14.36 3.23 -2.27
CA LEU A 73 14.90 3.95 -1.11
C LEU A 73 15.42 5.34 -1.52
N TYR A 74 15.95 5.49 -2.73
CA TYR A 74 16.36 6.80 -3.24
C TYR A 74 15.17 7.75 -3.43
N GLU A 75 14.10 7.29 -4.07
CA GLU A 75 12.88 8.09 -4.23
C GLU A 75 12.25 8.44 -2.87
N ALA A 76 12.17 7.47 -1.95
CA ALA A 76 11.69 7.71 -0.60
C ALA A 76 12.53 8.76 0.14
N ALA A 77 13.85 8.76 -0.05
CA ALA A 77 14.75 9.73 0.57
C ALA A 77 14.59 11.16 0.03
N LYS A 78 14.05 11.37 -1.18
CA LYS A 78 13.79 12.73 -1.69
C LYS A 78 12.73 13.46 -0.89
N LYS A 79 11.78 12.73 -0.29
CA LYS A 79 10.72 13.33 0.52
C LYS A 79 11.21 13.52 1.96
N LYS A 80 10.97 14.70 2.53
CA LYS A 80 11.42 15.04 3.90
C LYS A 80 10.70 14.20 4.96
N THR A 81 9.39 14.03 4.81
CA THR A 81 8.53 13.25 5.71
C THR A 81 7.36 12.69 4.92
N PHE A 82 6.80 11.57 5.37
CA PHE A 82 5.57 10.99 4.82
C PHE A 82 4.81 10.18 5.87
N LYS A 83 3.48 10.20 5.77
CA LYS A 83 2.57 9.45 6.65
C LYS A 83 1.91 8.27 5.93
N LEU A 84 1.78 8.35 4.61
CA LEU A 84 1.21 7.31 3.77
C LEU A 84 2.18 6.98 2.63
N VAL A 85 2.48 5.71 2.44
CA VAL A 85 3.25 5.18 1.31
C VAL A 85 2.33 4.35 0.44
N GLN A 86 2.23 4.74 -0.83
CA GLN A 86 1.48 4.05 -1.86
C GLN A 86 2.45 3.40 -2.82
N ILE A 87 2.46 2.07 -2.88
CA ILE A 87 3.36 1.29 -3.72
C ILE A 87 2.54 0.63 -4.83
N ASN A 88 2.73 1.05 -6.06
CA ASN A 88 2.09 0.44 -7.22
C ASN A 88 2.99 -0.65 -7.82
N VAL A 89 2.44 -1.85 -7.98
CA VAL A 89 3.11 -2.98 -8.62
C VAL A 89 2.51 -3.16 -10.01
N GLU A 90 3.37 -3.07 -11.03
CA GLU A 90 2.99 -3.32 -12.42
C GLU A 90 2.48 -4.75 -12.61
N ARG A 91 1.46 -4.94 -13.46
CA ARG A 91 0.78 -6.24 -13.65
C ARG A 91 1.72 -7.35 -14.12
N GLU A 92 2.72 -7.01 -14.94
CA GLU A 92 3.71 -7.97 -15.45
C GLU A 92 4.67 -8.46 -14.37
N LYS A 93 4.79 -7.73 -13.25
CA LYS A 93 5.71 -8.04 -12.18
C LYS A 93 5.14 -9.14 -11.29
N ASN A 94 5.63 -10.35 -11.52
CA ASN A 94 5.20 -11.56 -10.81
C ASN A 94 6.03 -11.86 -9.55
N ARG A 95 7.15 -11.18 -9.35
CA ARG A 95 8.02 -11.32 -8.18
C ARG A 95 8.59 -9.97 -7.79
N PHE A 96 8.49 -9.65 -6.51
CA PHE A 96 8.95 -8.38 -5.98
C PHE A 96 9.35 -8.56 -4.51
N LYS A 97 10.56 -8.11 -4.16
CA LYS A 97 11.20 -8.33 -2.86
C LYS A 97 10.70 -7.34 -1.80
N MET A 98 10.42 -7.82 -0.60
CA MET A 98 9.86 -6.95 0.45
C MET A 98 10.88 -6.15 1.26
N GLY A 99 12.18 -6.44 1.15
CA GLY A 99 13.25 -5.73 1.86
C GLY A 99 13.14 -4.19 1.83
N PRO A 100 12.97 -3.52 0.66
CA PRO A 100 12.76 -2.07 0.63
C PRO A 100 11.47 -1.63 1.33
N VAL A 101 10.39 -2.40 1.21
CA VAL A 101 9.10 -2.06 1.81
C VAL A 101 9.16 -2.15 3.33
N GLU A 102 9.81 -3.19 3.86
CA GLU A 102 10.05 -3.37 5.29
C GLU A 102 10.87 -2.21 5.87
N LYS A 103 11.98 -1.85 5.21
CA LYS A 103 12.81 -0.70 5.59
C LYS A 103 12.03 0.63 5.61
N ILE A 104 11.19 0.87 4.61
CA ILE A 104 10.35 2.07 4.55
C ILE A 104 9.29 2.05 5.66
N LYS A 105 8.70 0.88 5.95
CA LYS A 105 7.70 0.71 7.01
C LYS A 105 8.29 0.95 8.39
N ASP A 106 9.48 0.42 8.64
CA ASP A 106 10.18 0.55 9.92
C ASP A 106 10.65 2.00 10.16
N GLY A 107 10.67 2.85 9.12
CA GLY A 107 10.86 4.29 9.23
C GLY A 107 12.32 4.73 9.28
N GLU A 108 13.28 3.81 9.25
CA GLU A 108 14.71 4.12 9.23
C GLU A 108 15.42 3.32 8.14
N PHE A 109 16.11 4.02 7.23
CA PHE A 109 16.86 3.39 6.16
C PHE A 109 17.96 4.29 5.59
N ALA A 110 18.98 3.66 5.00
CA ALA A 110 20.02 4.34 4.24
C ALA A 110 19.65 4.35 2.75
N SER A 111 19.64 5.52 2.12
CA SER A 111 19.66 5.65 0.67
C SER A 111 21.10 5.85 0.24
N MET A 112 21.72 4.85 -0.40
CA MET A 112 23.13 4.88 -0.81
C MET A 112 23.36 5.37 -2.25
N LYS A 113 22.31 5.78 -2.97
CA LYS A 113 22.43 6.24 -4.36
C LYS A 113 22.90 7.71 -4.39
N TYR A 114 23.95 7.99 -5.17
CA TYR A 114 24.60 9.30 -5.29
C TYR A 114 25.17 9.82 -3.94
N GLN A 115 24.66 10.95 -3.43
CA GLN A 115 25.01 11.47 -2.12
C GLN A 115 24.20 10.71 -1.07
N GLY A 116 24.81 9.66 -0.55
CA GLY A 116 24.16 8.79 0.42
C GLY A 116 23.64 9.56 1.64
N ARG A 117 22.45 9.21 2.12
CA ARG A 117 21.85 9.82 3.31
C ARG A 117 21.07 8.80 4.13
N MET A 118 21.06 9.04 5.44
CA MET A 118 20.13 8.38 6.34
C MET A 118 18.77 9.08 6.29
N VAL A 119 17.71 8.28 6.25
CA VAL A 119 16.33 8.73 6.38
C VAL A 119 15.82 8.20 7.71
N ARG A 120 15.22 9.10 8.49
CA ARG A 120 14.43 8.79 9.68
C ARG A 120 13.08 9.45 9.53
N ASN A 121 12.04 8.64 9.47
CA ASN A 121 10.66 9.04 9.32
C ASN A 121 9.83 8.35 10.39
N THR A 122 8.72 8.96 10.81
CA THR A 122 7.74 8.25 11.63
C THR A 122 7.19 7.07 10.86
N THR A 123 6.89 5.94 11.51
CA THR A 123 6.25 4.78 10.87
C THR A 123 5.05 5.23 10.03
N PRO A 124 5.04 4.99 8.71
CA PRO A 124 3.93 5.37 7.87
C PRO A 124 2.89 4.23 7.77
N HIS A 125 1.69 4.58 7.29
CA HIS A 125 0.79 3.62 6.65
C HIS A 125 1.41 3.17 5.33
N VAL A 126 1.41 1.87 5.04
CA VAL A 126 1.98 1.33 3.80
C VAL A 126 0.93 0.49 3.09
N PHE A 127 0.61 0.87 1.85
CA PHE A 127 -0.30 0.15 0.98
C PHE A 127 0.40 -0.27 -0.32
N ILE A 128 0.39 -1.57 -0.59
CA ILE A 128 0.84 -2.17 -1.84
C ILE A 128 -0.39 -2.46 -2.70
N TYR A 129 -0.47 -1.84 -3.88
CA TYR A 129 -1.51 -2.08 -4.86
C TYR A 129 -0.97 -3.03 -5.93
N THR A 130 -1.55 -4.23 -6.04
CA THR A 130 -1.02 -5.28 -6.91
C THR A 130 -2.12 -6.12 -7.56
N ASN A 131 -1.81 -6.73 -8.69
CA ASN A 131 -2.62 -7.78 -9.30
C ASN A 131 -2.09 -9.20 -9.00
N ASN A 132 -0.84 -9.29 -8.55
CA ASN A 132 -0.16 -10.55 -8.22
C ASN A 132 0.12 -10.62 -6.72
N GLU A 133 0.04 -11.82 -6.15
CA GLU A 133 0.41 -12.04 -4.75
C GLU A 133 1.92 -11.80 -4.55
N PRO A 134 2.33 -11.07 -3.49
CA PRO A 134 3.74 -11.04 -3.08
C PRO A 134 4.18 -12.42 -2.61
N ASN A 135 5.49 -12.62 -2.48
CA ASN A 135 5.99 -13.77 -1.73
C ASN A 135 5.73 -13.55 -0.24
N TRP A 136 4.69 -14.19 0.29
CA TRP A 136 4.28 -14.06 1.70
C TRP A 136 5.34 -14.50 2.72
N ASN A 137 6.36 -15.25 2.27
CA ASN A 137 7.48 -15.69 3.10
C ASN A 137 8.65 -14.68 3.14
N ASP A 138 8.59 -13.60 2.37
CA ASP A 138 9.63 -12.56 2.42
C ASP A 138 9.61 -11.78 3.74
N LEU A 139 8.49 -11.83 4.49
CA LEU A 139 8.30 -11.14 5.77
C LEU A 139 7.61 -12.06 6.79
N THR A 140 7.70 -11.71 8.07
CA THR A 140 6.99 -12.42 9.14
C THR A 140 5.47 -12.28 9.00
N GLU A 141 4.74 -13.32 9.41
CA GLU A 141 3.30 -13.45 9.13
C GLU A 141 2.44 -12.32 9.68
N ASP A 142 2.86 -11.71 10.80
CA ASP A 142 2.17 -10.63 11.50
C ASP A 142 2.19 -9.30 10.74
N ARG A 143 3.11 -9.12 9.77
CA ARG A 143 3.21 -7.89 8.99
C ARG A 143 2.09 -7.75 7.95
N TRP A 144 1.34 -8.82 7.63
CA TRP A 144 0.46 -8.82 6.47
C TRP A 144 -1.01 -8.54 6.82
N LYS A 145 -1.59 -7.53 6.17
CA LYS A 145 -3.04 -7.33 6.08
C LYS A 145 -3.46 -7.27 4.61
N ILE A 146 -4.29 -8.22 4.20
CA ILE A 146 -4.60 -8.46 2.79
C ILE A 146 -6.04 -7.98 2.55
N ILE A 147 -6.19 -6.93 1.76
CA ILE A 147 -7.47 -6.41 1.28
C ILE A 147 -7.69 -7.05 -0.09
N HIS A 148 -8.47 -8.13 -0.11
CA HIS A 148 -8.74 -8.88 -1.33
C HIS A 148 -10.00 -8.32 -1.99
N LEU A 149 -9.86 -7.86 -3.24
CA LEU A 149 -10.99 -7.36 -4.02
C LEU A 149 -11.57 -8.53 -4.82
N ASP A 150 -12.82 -8.88 -4.54
CA ASP A 150 -13.52 -9.95 -5.25
C ASP A 150 -14.29 -9.35 -6.43
N SER A 151 -13.93 -9.74 -7.64
CA SER A 151 -14.58 -9.28 -8.86
C SER A 151 -16.00 -9.83 -9.06
N GLY A 152 -16.41 -10.85 -8.28
CA GLY A 152 -17.73 -11.48 -8.40
C GLY A 152 -18.87 -10.67 -7.75
N TYR A 153 -18.54 -9.70 -6.90
CA TYR A 153 -19.52 -8.82 -6.26
C TYR A 153 -19.18 -7.39 -6.63
N GLN A 154 -20.16 -6.62 -7.14
CA GLN A 154 -19.97 -5.18 -7.35
C GLN A 154 -19.54 -4.55 -6.02
N ASP A 155 -18.26 -4.19 -5.95
CA ASP A 155 -17.59 -3.56 -4.82
C ASP A 155 -17.44 -4.40 -3.53
N GLY A 156 -17.52 -5.73 -3.63
CA GLY A 156 -17.20 -6.65 -2.53
C GLY A 156 -15.70 -6.74 -2.25
N PHE A 157 -15.33 -6.72 -0.97
CA PHE A 157 -13.96 -6.96 -0.53
C PHE A 157 -13.94 -7.66 0.82
N ASP A 158 -12.86 -8.39 1.08
CA ASP A 158 -12.58 -9.03 2.35
C ASP A 158 -11.20 -8.61 2.86
N ILE A 159 -11.03 -8.60 4.19
CA ILE A 159 -9.74 -8.35 4.84
C ILE A 159 -9.28 -9.61 5.57
N PHE A 160 -8.04 -10.03 5.32
CA PHE A 160 -7.43 -11.19 5.94
C PHE A 160 -6.11 -10.82 6.61
N ASP A 161 -5.77 -11.53 7.69
CA ASP A 161 -4.36 -11.76 8.01
C ASP A 161 -3.81 -12.90 7.12
N LEU A 162 -2.50 -13.14 7.17
CA LEU A 162 -1.88 -14.16 6.32
C LEU A 162 -2.38 -15.58 6.61
N LYS A 163 -2.69 -15.91 7.86
CA LYS A 163 -3.18 -17.25 8.24
C LYS A 163 -4.56 -17.51 7.66
N ALA A 164 -5.48 -16.56 7.81
CA ALA A 164 -6.82 -16.62 7.25
C ALA A 164 -6.77 -16.64 5.71
N TRP A 165 -5.88 -15.85 5.10
CA TRP A 165 -5.68 -15.85 3.65
C TRP A 165 -5.25 -17.22 3.11
N ARG A 166 -4.24 -17.84 3.73
CA ARG A 166 -3.77 -19.18 3.35
C ARG A 166 -4.86 -20.23 3.50
N LYS A 167 -5.64 -20.18 4.58
CA LYS A 167 -6.78 -21.08 4.79
C LYS A 167 -7.84 -20.90 3.70
N ARG A 168 -8.20 -19.66 3.36
CA ARG A 168 -9.13 -19.37 2.26
C ARG A 168 -8.65 -19.94 0.93
N LYS A 169 -7.37 -19.74 0.58
CA LYS A 169 -6.80 -20.27 -0.67
C LYS A 169 -6.86 -21.79 -0.74
N SER A 170 -6.53 -22.48 0.36
CA SER A 170 -6.63 -23.95 0.41
C SER A 170 -8.05 -24.46 0.19
N PHE A 171 -9.06 -23.73 0.69
CA PHE A 171 -10.47 -24.07 0.50
C PHE A 171 -10.93 -23.85 -0.95
N LEU A 172 -10.47 -22.77 -1.59
CA LEU A 172 -10.84 -22.41 -2.96
C LEU A 172 -10.02 -23.11 -4.06
N LYS A 173 -9.01 -23.93 -3.70
CA LYS A 173 -8.04 -24.54 -4.64
C LYS A 173 -7.34 -23.51 -5.56
N LEU A 174 -7.06 -22.32 -5.04
CA LEU A 174 -6.37 -21.20 -5.72
C LEU A 174 -4.85 -21.16 -5.44
#